data_AF-A0A7W7RNE1-F1
#
_entry.id   AF-A0A7W7RNE1-F1
#
_cell.length_a   1.000
_cell.length_b   1.000
_cell.length_c   1.000
_cell.angle_alpha   90.00
_cell.angle_beta   90.00
_cell.angle_gamma   90.00
#
_symmetry.space_group_name_H-M   'P 1'
#
loop_
_entity.id
_entity.type
_entity.pdbx_description
1 polymer ?
#
loop_
_entity_poly.entity_id
_entity_poly.type
_entity_poly.pdbx_seq_one_letter_code
_entity_poly.pdbx_strand_id
1 'polypeptide(L)'
;MSKVRISISLDPEEAERVRSHADRAGMDVSSYLVNAAIRQMAETDAVEAEFAGIDALIADAEAHAADHAPDSAPEPEGLTETEQRAVDDAMRLVHGVEEAPPRNRGEVA
;
A
#
# COMPACT_ATOMS: atom_id res chain seq x y z
N MET A 1 36.62 4.86 23.18
CA MET A 1 35.90 3.66 22.73
C MET A 1 36.75 2.91 21.72
N SER A 2 36.74 1.57 21.74
CA SER A 2 37.45 0.77 20.74
C SER A 2 36.79 0.90 19.37
N LYS A 3 37.61 1.01 18.31
CA LYS A 3 37.10 0.98 16.93
C LYS A 3 36.73 -0.46 16.58
N VAL A 4 35.51 -0.67 16.12
CA VAL A 4 35.06 -1.97 15.58
C VAL A 4 35.31 -1.98 14.07
N ARG A 5 35.86 -3.08 13.55
CA ARG A 5 36.07 -3.26 12.11
C ARG A 5 35.02 -4.21 11.56
N ILE A 6 34.46 -3.85 10.43
CA ILE A 6 33.47 -4.64 9.70
C ILE A 6 34.06 -4.87 8.30
N SER A 7 33.96 -6.11 7.82
CA SER A 7 34.33 -6.46 6.44
C SER A 7 33.06 -6.62 5.63
N ILE A 8 32.99 -5.96 4.47
CA ILE A 8 31.85 -6.00 3.57
C ILE A 8 32.36 -6.44 2.21
N SER A 9 31.74 -7.48 1.66
CA SER A 9 31.97 -7.88 0.28
C SER A 9 31.07 -7.07 -0.63
N LEU A 10 31.63 -6.55 -1.72
CA LEU A 10 30.92 -5.81 -2.75
C LEU A 10 31.21 -6.46 -4.09
N ASP A 11 30.25 -6.35 -5.00
CA ASP A 11 30.51 -6.70 -6.38
C ASP A 11 31.58 -5.76 -6.97
N PRO A 12 32.42 -6.23 -7.91
CA PRO A 12 33.52 -5.42 -8.43
C PRO A 12 33.07 -4.07 -9.02
N GLU A 13 31.93 -4.05 -9.69
CA GLU A 13 31.36 -2.83 -10.27
C GLU A 13 30.90 -1.84 -9.21
N GLU A 14 30.27 -2.33 -8.13
CA GLU A 14 29.83 -1.50 -7.01
C GLU A 14 31.03 -0.93 -6.25
N ALA A 15 32.06 -1.74 -6.02
CA ALA A 15 33.29 -1.31 -5.38
C ALA A 15 33.98 -0.16 -6.14
N GLU A 16 33.96 -0.22 -7.48
CA GLU A 16 34.51 0.85 -8.32
C GLU A 16 33.66 2.11 -8.28
N ARG A 17 32.33 1.98 -8.32
CA ARG A 17 31.42 3.11 -8.15
C ARG A 17 31.62 3.81 -6.81
N VAL A 18 31.72 3.05 -5.71
CA VAL A 18 31.97 3.62 -4.38
C VAL A 18 33.31 4.34 -4.35
N ARG A 19 34.39 3.75 -4.89
CA ARG A 19 35.70 4.39 -5.00
C ARG A 19 35.63 5.72 -5.74
N SER A 20 35.05 5.73 -6.94
CA SER A 20 34.90 6.94 -7.75
C SER A 20 34.14 8.05 -7.01
N HIS A 21 33.10 7.70 -6.23
CA HIS A 21 32.36 8.66 -5.43
C HIS A 21 33.14 9.19 -4.23
N ALA A 22 33.84 8.31 -3.52
CA ALA A 22 34.69 8.70 -2.41
C ALA A 22 35.80 9.66 -2.88
N ASP A 23 36.46 9.34 -3.99
CA ASP A 23 37.50 10.17 -4.59
C ASP A 23 36.96 11.55 -4.99
N ARG A 24 35.77 11.61 -5.61
CA ARG A 24 35.12 12.88 -5.97
C ARG A 24 34.75 13.72 -4.76
N ALA A 25 34.44 13.08 -3.63
CA ALA A 25 34.19 13.74 -2.36
C ALA A 25 35.47 14.12 -1.61
N GLY A 26 36.66 13.72 -2.10
CA GLY A 26 37.93 13.92 -1.41
C GLY A 26 38.05 13.11 -0.12
N MET A 27 37.38 11.95 -0.05
CA MET A 27 37.27 11.11 1.13
C MET A 27 37.87 9.73 0.86
N ASP A 28 38.39 9.08 1.91
CA ASP A 28 38.70 7.66 1.81
C ASP A 28 37.41 6.83 1.75
N VAL A 29 37.48 5.67 1.10
CA VAL A 29 36.34 4.78 0.88
C VAL A 29 35.64 4.38 2.19
N SER A 30 36.41 4.13 3.25
CA SER A 30 35.86 3.69 4.53
C SER A 30 35.10 4.82 5.23
N SER A 31 35.63 6.04 5.24
CA SER A 31 34.94 7.21 5.78
C SER A 31 33.75 7.60 4.93
N TYR A 32 33.85 7.48 3.60
CA TYR A 32 32.73 7.72 2.70
C TYR A 32 31.56 6.77 3.01
N LEU A 33 31.84 5.46 3.11
CA LEU A 33 30.81 4.46 3.43
C LEU A 33 30.20 4.68 4.82
N VAL A 34 31.03 4.94 5.83
CA VAL A 34 30.53 5.22 7.19
C VAL A 34 29.64 6.46 7.21
N ASN A 35 30.04 7.55 6.55
CA ASN A 35 29.22 8.76 6.50
C ASN A 35 27.92 8.56 5.72
N ALA A 36 27.96 7.82 4.61
CA ALA A 36 26.77 7.49 3.84
C ALA A 36 25.79 6.64 4.68
N ALA A 37 26.29 5.63 5.39
CA ALA A 37 25.48 4.79 6.27
C ALA A 37 24.84 5.61 7.42
N ILE A 38 25.60 6.49 8.07
CA ILE A 38 25.08 7.34 9.15
C ILE A 38 23.98 8.28 8.62
N ARG A 39 24.16 8.86 7.44
CA ARG A 39 23.14 9.71 6.81
C ARG A 39 21.89 8.92 6.48
N GLN A 40 22.04 7.74 5.89
CA GLN A 40 20.91 6.87 5.58
C GLN A 40 20.13 6.49 6.84
N MET A 41 20.81 6.15 7.93
CA MET A 41 20.16 5.85 9.22
C MET A 41 19.39 7.05 9.74
N ALA A 42 20.01 8.24 9.76
CA ALA A 42 19.34 9.45 10.23
C ALA A 42 18.13 9.84 9.37
N GLU A 43 18.22 9.65 8.05
CA GLU A 43 17.10 9.88 7.13
C GLU A 43 15.96 8.89 7.37
N THR A 44 16.27 7.59 7.54
CA THR A 44 15.26 6.58 7.87
C THR A 44 14.61 6.87 9.24
N ASP A 45 15.40 7.13 10.27
CA ASP A 45 14.90 7.41 11.62
C ASP A 45 13.99 8.65 11.63
N ALA A 46 14.33 9.68 10.83
CA ALA A 46 13.51 10.88 10.70
C ALA A 46 12.16 10.59 10.04
N VAL A 47 12.15 9.75 9.00
CA VAL A 47 10.91 9.30 8.36
C VAL A 47 10.07 8.48 9.33
N GLU A 48 10.65 7.51 10.01
CA GLU A 48 9.93 6.69 11.00
C GLU A 48 9.33 7.55 12.12
N ALA A 49 10.07 8.55 12.61
CA ALA A 49 9.58 9.47 13.62
C ALA A 49 8.39 10.33 13.14
N GLU A 50 8.33 10.68 11.85
CA GLU A 50 7.20 11.41 11.28
C GLU A 50 5.90 10.59 11.30
N PHE A 51 5.99 9.29 11.00
CA PHE A 51 4.83 8.39 10.96
C PHE A 51 4.44 7.81 12.33
N ALA A 52 5.35 7.77 13.31
CA ALA A 52 5.09 7.20 14.63
C ALA A 52 3.85 7.78 15.34
N GLY A 53 3.58 9.08 15.16
CA GLY A 53 2.39 9.72 15.72
C GLY A 53 1.08 9.25 15.06
N ILE A 54 1.10 9.04 13.74
CA ILE A 54 -0.05 8.53 12.98
C ILE A 54 -0.30 7.08 13.37
N ASP A 55 0.74 6.26 13.44
CA ASP A 55 0.62 4.86 13.85
C ASP A 55 0.06 4.73 15.27
N ALA A 56 0.45 5.61 16.19
CA ALA A 56 -0.12 5.66 17.53
C ALA A 56 -1.62 6.01 17.52
N LEU A 57 -2.04 6.96 16.68
CA LEU A 57 -3.46 7.31 16.52
C LEU A 57 -4.27 6.18 15.90
N ILE A 58 -3.71 5.47 14.92
CA ILE A 58 -4.33 4.29 14.31
C ILE A 58 -4.48 3.19 15.36
N ALA A 59 -3.41 2.87 16.10
CA ALA A 59 -3.44 1.84 17.13
C ALA A 59 -4.46 2.17 18.24
N ASP A 60 -4.56 3.44 18.65
CA ASP A 60 -5.57 3.88 19.61
C ASP A 60 -7.00 3.71 19.05
N ALA A 61 -7.24 4.12 17.80
CA ALA A 61 -8.54 3.95 17.15
C ALA A 61 -8.92 2.47 16.98
N GLU A 62 -7.97 1.62 16.58
CA GLU A 62 -8.15 0.18 16.45
C GLU A 62 -8.46 -0.49 17.81
N ALA A 63 -7.78 -0.07 18.88
CA ALA A 63 -8.06 -0.55 20.23
C ALA A 63 -9.49 -0.17 20.68
N HIS A 64 -9.91 1.07 20.46
CA HIS A 64 -11.28 1.50 20.77
C HIS A 64 -12.33 0.76 19.92
N ALA A 65 -12.03 0.52 18.64
CA ALA A 65 -12.89 -0.23 17.75
C ALA A 65 -13.01 -1.71 18.15
N ALA A 66 -11.94 -2.32 18.67
CA ALA A 66 -11.98 -3.69 19.18
C ALA A 66 -12.98 -3.86 20.33
N ASP A 67 -13.10 -2.85 21.21
CA ASP A 67 -14.11 -2.83 22.29
C ASP A 67 -15.54 -2.64 21.78
N HIS A 68 -15.69 -2.15 20.55
CA HIS A 68 -16.97 -1.91 19.87
C HIS A 68 -17.20 -2.87 18.70
N ALA A 69 -16.42 -3.95 18.60
CA ALA A 69 -16.70 -5.02 17.64
C ALA A 69 -18.17 -5.41 17.85
N PRO A 70 -19.04 -5.23 16.84
CA PRO A 70 -20.45 -5.51 17.03
C PRO A 70 -20.56 -7.00 17.36
N ASP A 71 -21.02 -7.32 18.57
CA ASP A 71 -21.14 -8.69 19.12
C ASP A 71 -21.79 -9.67 18.14
N SER A 72 -22.60 -9.14 17.24
CA SER A 72 -22.72 -9.59 15.87
C SER A 72 -23.06 -8.31 15.12
N ALA A 73 -22.32 -7.95 14.07
CA ALA A 73 -22.96 -7.11 13.05
C ALA A 73 -24.28 -7.84 12.74
N PRO A 74 -25.47 -7.21 12.91
CA PRO A 74 -26.69 -7.89 12.52
C PRO A 74 -26.43 -8.35 11.09
N GLU A 75 -26.54 -9.66 10.83
CA GLU A 75 -26.54 -10.11 9.44
C GLU A 75 -27.51 -9.16 8.74
N PRO A 76 -27.07 -8.45 7.70
CA PRO A 76 -27.90 -7.43 7.08
C PRO A 76 -29.23 -8.10 6.83
N GLU A 77 -30.28 -7.65 7.53
CA GLU A 77 -31.59 -8.26 7.44
C GLU A 77 -31.87 -8.33 5.94
N GLY A 78 -31.94 -9.55 5.41
CA GLY A 78 -32.05 -9.74 3.97
C GLY A 78 -33.22 -8.89 3.49
N LEU A 79 -33.02 -8.17 2.38
CA LEU A 79 -34.04 -7.26 1.86
C LEU A 79 -35.38 -7.99 1.85
N THR A 80 -36.40 -7.33 2.38
CA THR A 80 -37.76 -7.88 2.25
C THR A 80 -38.08 -8.03 0.77
N GLU A 81 -38.98 -8.93 0.41
CA GLU A 81 -39.36 -9.14 -1.00
C GLU A 81 -39.81 -7.85 -1.70
N THR A 82 -40.33 -6.89 -0.94
CA THR A 82 -40.74 -5.58 -1.44
C THR A 82 -39.54 -4.69 -1.72
N GLU A 83 -38.56 -4.65 -0.82
CA GLU A 83 -37.33 -3.87 -1.01
C GLU A 83 -36.46 -4.46 -2.12
N GLN A 84 -36.35 -5.79 -2.19
CA GLN A 84 -35.66 -6.46 -3.28
C GLN A 84 -36.28 -6.11 -4.63
N ARG A 85 -37.62 -6.13 -4.73
CA ARG A 85 -38.33 -5.73 -5.95
C ARG A 85 -38.12 -4.26 -6.30
N ALA A 86 -38.07 -3.37 -5.31
CA ALA A 86 -37.79 -1.96 -5.53
C ALA A 86 -36.36 -1.73 -6.04
N VAL A 87 -35.38 -2.48 -5.53
CA VAL A 87 -33.99 -2.45 -6.02
C VAL A 87 -33.91 -2.99 -7.44
N ASP A 88 -34.55 -4.13 -7.73
CA ASP A 88 -34.55 -4.72 -9.08
C ASP A 88 -35.19 -3.77 -10.11
N ASP A 89 -36.29 -3.10 -9.73
CA ASP A 89 -36.95 -2.10 -10.56
C ASP A 89 -36.05 -0.88 -10.84
N ALA A 90 -35.33 -0.41 -9.82
CA ALA A 90 -34.37 0.69 -9.97
C ALA A 90 -33.16 0.30 -10.83
N MET A 91 -32.61 -0.90 -10.62
CA MET A 91 -31.47 -1.39 -11.40
C MET A 91 -31.84 -1.60 -12.86
N ARG A 92 -33.06 -2.07 -13.15
CA ARG A 92 -33.58 -2.17 -14.52
C ARG A 92 -33.74 -0.81 -15.21
N LEU A 93 -34.06 0.25 -14.46
CA LEU A 93 -34.08 1.61 -15.00
C LEU A 93 -32.67 2.09 -15.38
N VAL A 94 -31.66 1.75 -14.56
CA VAL A 94 -30.25 2.13 -14.76
C VAL A 94 -29.60 1.34 -15.91
N HIS A 95 -29.86 0.04 -15.98
CA HIS A 95 -29.29 -0.82 -17.02
C HIS A 95 -30.01 -0.73 -18.38
N GLY A 96 -31.20 -0.12 -18.40
CA GLY A 96 -32.07 -0.12 -19.56
C GLY A 96 -32.71 -1.50 -19.80
N VAL A 97 -33.89 -1.51 -20.39
CA VAL A 97 -34.52 -2.77 -20.84
C VAL A 97 -33.78 -3.19 -22.10
N GLU A 98 -32.99 -4.27 -22.04
CA GLU A 98 -32.50 -4.89 -23.27
C GLU A 98 -33.71 -5.33 -24.11
N GLU A 99 -34.01 -4.58 -25.18
CA GLU A 99 -34.95 -5.00 -26.21
C GLU A 99 -34.43 -6.29 -26.83
N ALA A 100 -35.24 -7.34 -26.75
CA ALA A 100 -34.95 -8.64 -27.33
C ALA A 100 -34.54 -8.53 -28.82
N PRO A 101 -33.56 -9.32 -29.30
CA PRO A 101 -33.03 -9.18 -30.64
C PRO A 101 -34.10 -9.45 -31.71
N PRO A 102 -34.05 -8.75 -32.86
CA PRO A 102 -35.08 -8.84 -33.90
C PRO A 102 -35.16 -10.26 -34.47
N ARG A 103 -36.36 -10.85 -34.43
CA ARG A 103 -36.66 -12.13 -35.07
C ARG A 103 -36.46 -12.02 -36.58
N ASN A 104 -35.52 -12.80 -37.09
CA ASN A 104 -35.27 -13.04 -38.52
C ASN A 104 -36.58 -13.17 -39.30
N ARG A 105 -36.87 -12.18 -40.16
CA ARG A 105 -37.89 -12.29 -41.20
C ARG A 105 -37.21 -12.68 -42.50
N GLY A 106 -37.10 -13.99 -42.71
CA GLY A 106 -36.66 -14.57 -43.96
C GLY A 106 -37.41 -15.89 -44.16
N GLU A 107 -38.62 -15.80 -44.72
CA GLU A 107 -39.31 -16.96 -45.27
C GLU A 107 -39.71 -16.65 -46.71
N VAL A 108 -39.27 -17.57 -47.57
CA VAL A 108 -39.34 -17.67 -49.03
C VAL A 108 -40.76 -17.97 -49.50
N ALA A 109 -41.19 -17.31 -50.59
CA ALA A 109 -42.08 -17.87 -51.61
C ALA A 109 -41.86 -17.13 -52.92
#